data_AF-C0H6Q8-F1
#
_entry.id   AF-C0H6Q8-F1
#
_cell.length_a   1.000
_cell.length_b   1.000
_cell.length_c   1.000
_cell.angle_alpha   90.00
_cell.angle_beta   90.00
_cell.angle_gamma   90.00
#
_symmetry.space_group_name_H-M   'P 1'
#
loop_
_entity.id
_entity.type
_entity.pdbx_description
1 polymer ?
#
loop_
_entity_poly.entity_id
_entity_poly.type
_entity_poly.pdbx_seq_one_letter_code
_entity_poly.pdbx_strand_id
1 'polypeptide(L)' 'DKKTGDTKSAHETREGGTVHGYYSFLDADGKQRIVHYTADDKLGFRATVQRTNTQF' A
#
# COMPACT_ATOMS: atom_id res chain seq x y z
N ASP A 1 -23.82 7.92 10.97
CA ASP A 1 -22.81 7.66 9.93
C ASP A 1 -21.43 7.82 10.54
N LYS A 2 -20.70 6.72 10.81
CA LYS A 2 -19.36 6.79 11.42
C LYS A 2 -18.31 6.80 10.31
N LYS A 3 -18.03 7.98 9.75
CA LYS A 3 -16.83 8.21 8.93
C LYS A 3 -15.63 8.19 9.87
N THR A 4 -14.82 7.14 9.82
CA THR A 4 -13.71 6.93 10.75
C THR A 4 -12.51 7.86 10.52
N GLY A 5 -12.59 8.80 9.57
CA GLY A 5 -11.46 9.68 9.22
C GLY A 5 -10.26 8.94 8.60
N ASP A 6 -10.40 7.62 8.38
CA ASP A 6 -9.37 6.79 7.79
C ASP A 6 -9.28 7.06 6.28
N THR A 7 -8.24 7.76 5.84
CA THR A 7 -7.87 7.82 4.43
C THR A 7 -7.11 6.55 4.08
N LYS A 8 -7.77 5.60 3.41
CA LYS A 8 -7.16 4.37 2.90
C LYS A 8 -7.44 4.23 1.41
N SER A 9 -6.46 3.72 0.66
CA SER A 9 -6.67 3.30 -0.73
C SER A 9 -5.96 1.98 -0.98
N ALA A 10 -6.54 1.13 -1.82
CA ALA A 10 -5.95 -0.15 -2.17
C ALA A 10 -6.27 -0.48 -3.63
N HIS A 11 -5.32 -1.09 -4.33
CA HIS A 11 -5.50 -1.59 -5.68
C HIS A 11 -4.67 -2.86 -5.86
N GLU A 12 -5.25 -3.86 -6.53
CA GLU A 12 -4.63 -5.13 -6.82
C GLU A 12 -4.97 -5.56 -8.25
N THR A 13 -3.97 -6.09 -8.95
CA THR A 13 -4.11 -6.68 -10.27
C THR A 13 -3.38 -8.03 -10.28
N ARG A 14 -4.00 -9.03 -10.90
CA ARG A 14 -3.43 -10.36 -11.06
C ARG A 14 -3.24 -10.69 -12.54
N GLU A 15 -2.01 -11.03 -12.91
CA GLU A 15 -1.67 -11.44 -14.28
C GLU A 15 -0.66 -12.59 -14.25
N GLY A 16 -0.93 -13.65 -15.02
CA GLY A 16 0.02 -14.75 -15.22
C GLY A 16 0.47 -15.48 -13.95
N GLY A 17 -0.35 -15.50 -12.89
CA GLY A 17 -0.01 -16.11 -11.60
C GLY A 17 0.70 -15.17 -10.62
N THR A 18 1.09 -13.98 -11.08
CA THR A 18 1.65 -12.92 -10.25
C THR A 18 0.56 -11.96 -9.80
N VAL A 19 0.63 -11.52 -8.56
CA VAL A 19 -0.20 -10.45 -8.00
C VAL A 19 0.66 -9.23 -7.80
N HIS A 20 0.21 -8.08 -8.31
CA HIS A 20 0.79 -6.78 -8.03
C HIS A 20 -0.26 -5.90 -7.38
N GLY A 21 0.14 -5.12 -6.40
CA GLY A 21 -0.79 -4.18 -5.81
C GLY A 21 -0.10 -3.13 -4.97
N TYR A 22 -0.91 -2.22 -4.48
CA TYR A 22 -0.50 -1.30 -3.44
C TYR A 22 -1.64 -1.04 -2.47
N TYR A 23 -1.29 -0.64 -1.26
CA TYR A 23 -2.21 0.00 -0.34
C TYR A 23 -1.58 1.25 0.27
N SER A 24 -2.41 2.23 0.60
CA SER A 24 -2.00 3.45 1.27
C SER A 24 -2.89 3.75 2.46
N PHE A 25 -2.29 4.39 3.46
CA PHE A 25 -2.99 4.89 4.64
C PHE A 25 -2.24 6.09 5.24
N LEU A 26 -2.96 6.95 5.95
CA LEU A 26 -2.35 7.96 6.82
C LEU A 26 -1.94 7.31 8.14
N ASP A 27 -0.69 7.53 8.57
CA ASP A 27 -0.24 7.14 9.90
C ASP A 27 -0.65 8.16 10.98
N ALA A 28 -0.35 7.86 12.25
CA ALA A 28 -0.71 8.71 13.38
C ALA A 28 -0.10 10.12 13.31
N ASP A 29 1.00 10.29 12.57
CA ASP A 29 1.65 11.58 12.36
C ASP A 29 1.03 12.35 11.16
N GLY A 30 -0.05 11.82 10.58
CA GLY A 30 -0.68 12.37 9.37
C GLY A 30 0.15 12.16 8.09
N LYS A 31 1.18 11.31 8.12
CA LYS A 31 2.00 11.02 6.93
C LYS A 31 1.42 9.85 6.16
N GLN A 32 1.37 9.97 4.84
CA GLN A 32 0.93 8.88 4.00
C GLN A 32 2.02 7.83 3.88
N ARG A 33 1.65 6.58 4.17
CA ARG A 33 2.42 5.39 3.85
C ARG A 33 1.80 4.71 2.65
N ILE A 34 2.62 4.33 1.69
CA ILE A 34 2.21 3.54 0.53
C ILE A 34 3.06 2.28 0.53
N VAL A 35 2.42 1.13 0.45
CA VAL A 35 3.09 -0.17 0.38
C VAL A 35 2.80 -0.76 -0.98
N HIS A 36 3.84 -0.88 -1.81
CA HIS A 36 3.78 -1.60 -3.07
C HIS A 36 4.19 -3.04 -2.82
N TYR A 37 3.45 -4.01 -3.34
CA TYR A 37 3.75 -5.41 -3.17
C TYR A 37 3.65 -6.19 -4.48
N THR A 38 4.37 -7.31 -4.53
CA THR A 38 4.31 -8.30 -5.58
C THR A 38 4.36 -9.69 -4.94
N ALA A 39 3.52 -10.61 -5.41
CA ALA A 39 3.52 -12.00 -4.97
C ALA A 39 3.49 -12.93 -6.18
N ASP A 40 4.45 -13.87 -6.23
CA ASP A 40 4.56 -14.88 -7.27
C ASP A 40 5.09 -16.20 -6.70
N ASP A 41 5.00 -17.28 -7.48
CA ASP A 41 5.38 -18.64 -7.09
C ASP A 41 6.90 -18.85 -7.00
N LYS A 42 7.69 -18.01 -7.66
CA LYS A 42 9.16 -18.15 -7.75
C LYS A 42 9.88 -17.41 -6.62
N LEU A 43 9.43 -16.19 -6.34
CA LEU A 43 10.09 -15.25 -5.42
C LEU A 43 9.24 -14.95 -4.18
N GLY A 44 8.03 -15.49 -4.10
CA GLY A 44 7.13 -15.29 -2.98
C GLY A 44 6.65 -13.84 -2.87
N PHE A 45 6.25 -13.45 -1.66
CA PHE A 45 5.79 -12.10 -1.36
C PHE A 45 6.96 -11.14 -1.12
N ARG A 46 6.92 -9.99 -1.78
CA ARG A 46 7.89 -8.90 -1.64
C ARG A 46 7.16 -7.57 -1.58
N ALA A 47 7.60 -6.67 -0.70
CA ALA A 47 6.98 -5.37 -0.54
C ALA A 47 8.01 -4.26 -0.28
N THR A 48 7.70 -3.07 -0.79
CA THR A 48 8.47 -1.85 -0.56
C THR A 48 7.54 -0.79 0.04
N VAL A 49 7.97 -0.20 1.15
CA VAL A 49 7.22 0.84 1.84
C VAL A 49 7.80 2.20 1.47
N GLN A 50 6.93 3.11 1.04
CA GLN A 50 7.24 4.51 0.80
C GLN A 50 6.49 5.38 1.82
N ARG A 51 7.19 6.33 2.43
CA ARG A 51 6.60 7.34 3.33
C ARG A 51 6.77 8.70 2.68
N THR A 52 5.70 9.49 2.63
CA THR A 52 5.82 10.89 2.17
C THR A 52 6.63 11.66 3.22
N ASN A 53 7.84 12.09 2.86
CA ASN A 53 8.61 13.05 3.66
C ASN A 53 8.01 14.44 3.42
N THR A 54 6.86 14.71 4.00
CA THR A 54 6.36 16.08 4.08
C THR A 54 7.25 16.83 5.06
N GLN A 55 8.28 17.50 4.54
CA GLN A 55 8.88 18.67 5.19
C GLN A 55 8.10 19.87 4.65
N PHE A 56 7.41 20.58 5.54
CA PHE A 56 6.89 21.92 5.25
C PHE A 56 8.05 22.90 5.12
#